data_AF-A0A8C8IDF8-F1
#
_entry.id   AF-A0A8C8IDF8-F1
#
_cell.length_a   1.000
_cell.length_b   1.000
_cell.length_c   1.000
_cell.angle_alpha   90.00
_cell.angle_beta   90.00
_cell.angle_gamma   90.00
#
_symmetry.space_group_name_H-M   'P 1'
#
loop_
_entity.id
_entity.type
_entity.pdbx_description
1 polymer ?
#
loop_
_entity_poly.entity_id
_entity_poly.type
_entity_poly.pdbx_seq_one_letter_code
_entity_poly.pdbx_strand_id
1 'polypeptide(L)'
;MDMLVVNSCGTVALLHAFAENSTHMLDETYWMTPFNKAAHLEMNQATREAYYDVLAQGQCRVEADHVNFHLTTFVKANRVLYELDPRMEGPVNHGDTQDNSFIWDAARVCQEFVEREEGEVHFSAIAFCCSKNAHT
;
A
#
# COMPACT_ATOMS: atom_id res chain seq x y z
N MET A 1 5.39 5.38 5.19
CA MET A 1 6.48 4.51 5.67
C MET A 1 7.32 4.16 4.47
N ASP A 2 8.63 4.18 4.62
CA ASP A 2 9.56 4.00 3.49
C ASP A 2 9.67 2.52 3.12
N MET A 3 10.23 2.21 1.95
CA MET A 3 10.54 0.84 1.52
C MET A 3 12.03 0.57 1.64
N LEU A 4 12.42 -0.38 2.50
CA LEU A 4 13.83 -0.78 2.68
C LEU A 4 14.19 -2.09 1.97
N VAL A 5 13.20 -2.94 1.69
CA VAL A 5 13.39 -4.24 1.02
C VAL A 5 12.87 -4.17 -0.42
N VAL A 6 13.70 -4.56 -1.39
CA VAL A 6 13.29 -4.64 -2.80
C VAL A 6 12.09 -5.60 -2.94
N ASN A 7 11.11 -5.22 -3.75
CA ASN A 7 9.86 -5.97 -3.99
C ASN A 7 8.90 -6.07 -2.80
N SER A 8 9.11 -5.29 -1.74
CA SER A 8 8.20 -5.28 -0.58
C SER A 8 7.07 -4.25 -0.67
N CYS A 9 6.94 -3.51 -1.78
CA CYS A 9 5.92 -2.47 -1.94
C CYS A 9 4.48 -2.97 -1.67
N GLY A 10 4.17 -4.24 -2.03
CA GLY A 10 2.90 -4.87 -1.70
C GLY A 10 2.64 -5.01 -0.20
N THR A 11 3.66 -5.37 0.58
CA THR A 11 3.54 -5.46 2.04
C THR A 11 3.40 -4.09 2.68
N VAL A 12 4.17 -3.09 2.20
CA VAL A 12 4.06 -1.71 2.69
C VAL A 12 2.67 -1.14 2.41
N ALA A 13 2.10 -1.41 1.23
CA ALA A 13 0.76 -0.98 0.87
C ALA A 13 -0.33 -1.60 1.76
N LEU A 14 -0.24 -2.91 2.05
CA LEU A 14 -1.15 -3.57 2.98
C LEU A 14 -1.09 -2.96 4.38
N LEU A 15 0.11 -2.61 4.85
CA LEU A 15 0.27 -1.94 6.13
C LEU A 15 -0.33 -0.54 6.13
N HIS A 16 -0.16 0.24 5.07
CA HIS A 16 -0.81 1.56 4.93
C HIS A 16 -2.33 1.43 4.96
N ALA A 17 -2.89 0.49 4.19
CA ALA A 17 -4.34 0.24 4.17
C ALA A 17 -4.87 -0.22 5.54
N PHE A 18 -4.15 -1.10 6.22
CA PHE A 18 -4.58 -1.61 7.53
C PHE A 18 -4.42 -0.57 8.65
N ALA A 19 -3.34 0.20 8.63
CA ALA A 19 -3.04 1.24 9.61
C ALA A 19 -4.12 2.32 9.70
N GLU A 20 -4.66 2.75 8.55
CA GLU A 20 -5.73 3.75 8.53
C GLU A 20 -7.05 3.20 9.10
N ASN A 21 -7.21 1.86 9.11
CA ASN A 21 -8.46 1.19 9.50
C ASN A 21 -8.36 0.43 10.84
N SER A 22 -7.21 0.43 11.51
CA SER A 22 -6.97 -0.33 12.75
C SER A 22 -6.24 0.50 13.80
N THR A 23 -6.76 0.51 15.02
CA THR A 23 -6.25 1.30 16.13
C THR A 23 -5.11 0.65 16.91
N HIS A 24 -4.73 -0.60 16.60
CA HIS A 24 -3.89 -1.41 17.52
C HIS A 24 -2.55 -1.85 16.95
N MET A 25 -2.39 -1.90 15.63
CA MET A 25 -1.23 -2.58 15.01
C MET A 25 0.01 -1.70 14.89
N LEU A 26 -0.11 -0.39 15.16
CA LEU A 26 0.99 0.56 15.03
C LEU A 26 1.34 1.29 16.34
N ASP A 27 0.78 0.89 17.48
CA ASP A 27 1.02 1.58 18.75
C ASP A 27 2.52 1.68 19.09
N GLU A 28 3.26 0.59 18.84
CA GLU A 28 4.71 0.52 19.08
C GLU A 28 5.53 1.39 18.13
N THR A 29 5.00 1.67 16.93
CA THR A 29 5.72 2.41 15.88
C THR A 29 5.17 3.81 15.67
N TYR A 30 4.09 4.20 16.35
CA TYR A 30 3.36 5.46 16.11
C TYR A 30 4.28 6.68 16.10
N TRP A 31 5.19 6.76 17.08
CA TRP A 31 6.15 7.85 17.29
C TRP A 31 7.38 7.81 16.38
N MET A 32 7.53 6.75 15.59
CA MET A 32 8.69 6.58 14.72
C MET A 32 8.53 7.37 13.42
N THR A 33 9.64 7.89 12.91
CA THR A 33 9.75 8.43 11.55
C THR A 33 9.42 7.36 10.50
N PRO A 34 8.99 7.72 9.28
CA PRO A 34 8.76 6.76 8.19
C PRO A 34 9.90 5.75 7.97
N PHE A 35 11.15 6.21 7.99
CA PHE A 35 12.34 5.36 7.92
C PHE A 35 12.44 4.36 9.08
N ASN A 36 12.40 4.85 10.32
CA ASN A 36 12.45 3.99 11.51
C ASN A 36 11.29 2.98 11.58
N LYS A 37 10.08 3.35 11.12
CA LYS A 37 8.96 2.39 10.98
C LYS A 37 9.33 1.26 10.01
N ALA A 38 9.94 1.60 8.87
CA ALA A 38 10.39 0.64 7.88
C ALA A 38 11.50 -0.28 8.42
N ALA A 39 12.49 0.28 9.11
CA ALA A 39 13.57 -0.49 9.73
C ALA A 39 13.04 -1.43 10.82
N HIS A 40 12.09 -0.96 11.62
CA HIS A 40 11.45 -1.78 12.65
C HIS A 40 10.69 -2.97 12.04
N LEU A 41 9.94 -2.74 10.95
CA LEU A 41 9.25 -3.82 10.24
C LEU A 41 10.23 -4.82 9.62
N GLU A 42 11.32 -4.34 9.01
CA GLU A 42 12.33 -5.20 8.39
C GLU A 42 13.01 -6.12 9.41
N MET A 43 13.19 -5.64 10.64
CA MET A 43 13.77 -6.42 11.74
C MET A 43 12.75 -7.33 12.44
N ASN A 44 11.45 -7.18 12.16
CA ASN A 44 10.41 -7.98 12.78
C ASN A 44 10.38 -9.40 12.19
N GLN A 45 10.83 -10.38 12.98
CA GLN A 45 10.94 -11.78 12.54
C GLN A 45 9.60 -12.36 12.08
N ALA A 46 8.51 -12.16 12.83
CA ALA A 46 7.20 -12.70 12.48
C ALA A 46 6.68 -12.14 11.13
N THR A 47 6.93 -10.86 10.86
CA THR A 47 6.56 -10.23 9.59
C THR A 47 7.37 -10.83 8.43
N ARG A 48 8.68 -11.03 8.61
CA ARG A 48 9.54 -11.65 7.59
C ARG A 48 9.12 -13.07 7.29
N GLU A 49 8.86 -13.87 8.32
CA GLU A 49 8.41 -15.26 8.18
C GLU A 49 7.09 -15.31 7.41
N ALA A 50 6.09 -14.53 7.82
CA ALA A 50 4.81 -14.44 7.12
C ALA A 50 4.97 -13.98 5.66
N TYR A 51 5.84 -13.00 5.40
CA TYR A 51 6.15 -12.53 4.05
C TYR A 51 6.72 -13.65 3.18
N TYR A 52 7.75 -14.36 3.65
CA TYR A 52 8.37 -15.45 2.88
C TYR A 52 7.44 -16.66 2.70
N ASP A 53 6.61 -16.96 3.70
CA ASP A 53 5.60 -18.03 3.61
C ASP A 53 4.55 -17.73 2.53
N VAL A 54 4.07 -16.48 2.46
CA VAL A 54 3.13 -16.03 1.41
C VAL A 54 3.80 -15.99 0.05
N LEU A 55 5.05 -15.51 -0.04
CA LEU A 55 5.82 -15.52 -1.28
C LEU A 55 5.98 -16.94 -1.85
N ALA A 56 6.25 -17.93 -0.99
CA ALA A 56 6.43 -19.31 -1.40
C ALA A 56 5.15 -19.95 -1.96
N GLN A 57 3.97 -19.45 -1.57
CA GLN A 57 2.67 -19.89 -2.09
C GLN A 57 2.29 -19.20 -3.41
N GLY A 58 2.92 -18.06 -3.71
CA GLY A 58 2.64 -17.28 -4.90
C GLY A 58 2.99 -18.02 -6.18
N GLN A 59 2.22 -17.78 -7.24
CA GLN A 59 2.53 -18.27 -8.59
C GLN A 59 3.55 -17.36 -9.31
N CYS A 60 4.04 -16.32 -8.63
CA CYS A 60 4.85 -15.27 -9.22
C CYS A 60 6.30 -15.75 -9.44
N ARG A 61 6.78 -15.71 -10.68
CA ARG A 61 8.20 -15.82 -10.99
C ARG A 61 8.77 -14.42 -11.08
N VAL A 62 9.46 -13.98 -10.03
CA VAL A 62 10.15 -12.69 -10.04
C VAL A 62 11.47 -12.91 -10.78
N GLU A 63 11.59 -12.40 -12.00
CA GLU A 63 12.90 -12.31 -12.65
C GLU A 63 13.72 -11.24 -11.91
N ALA A 64 14.91 -11.62 -11.43
CA ALA A 64 15.72 -10.79 -10.53
C ALA A 64 16.21 -9.49 -11.17
N ASP A 65 16.08 -9.37 -12.49
CA ASP A 65 16.85 -8.43 -13.29
C ASP A 65 16.01 -7.24 -13.77
N HIS A 66 14.67 -7.31 -13.71
CA HIS A 66 13.74 -6.26 -14.18
C HIS A 66 12.44 -6.25 -13.35
N VAL A 67 12.43 -5.52 -12.23
CA VAL A 67 11.16 -5.22 -11.53
C VAL A 67 10.70 -3.82 -11.95
N ASN A 68 9.80 -3.78 -12.92
CA ASN A 68 9.22 -2.53 -13.41
C ASN A 68 7.90 -2.16 -12.72
N PHE A 69 7.36 -3.04 -11.87
CA PHE A 69 6.06 -2.80 -11.22
C PHE A 69 6.22 -2.14 -9.86
N HIS A 70 5.33 -1.21 -9.59
CA HIS A 70 5.25 -0.48 -8.34
C HIS A 70 3.81 -0.48 -7.83
N LEU A 71 3.65 -0.56 -6.52
CA LEU A 71 2.35 -0.50 -5.87
C LEU A 71 2.30 0.75 -4.98
N THR A 72 1.37 1.64 -5.30
CA THR A 72 1.02 2.81 -4.50
C THR A 72 -0.32 2.57 -3.79
N THR A 73 -0.54 3.22 -2.64
CA THR A 73 -1.76 3.06 -1.85
C THR A 73 -2.52 4.37 -1.74
N PHE A 74 -3.83 4.34 -1.97
CA PHE A 74 -4.70 5.46 -1.71
C PHE A 74 -5.42 5.27 -0.37
N VAL A 75 -5.42 6.31 0.47
CA VAL A 75 -6.13 6.33 1.76
C VAL A 75 -6.93 7.61 1.90
N LYS A 76 -8.01 7.55 2.70
CA LYS A 76 -8.72 8.74 3.16
C LYS A 76 -8.28 9.05 4.58
N ALA A 77 -7.61 10.18 4.78
CA ALA A 77 -7.28 10.69 6.11
C ALA A 77 -7.81 12.12 6.25
N ASN A 78 -8.53 12.42 7.34
CA ASN A 78 -9.10 13.75 7.60
C ASN A 78 -9.90 14.35 6.42
N ARG A 79 -10.69 13.52 5.71
CA ARG A 79 -11.49 13.89 4.53
C ARG A 79 -10.67 14.30 3.30
N VAL A 80 -9.39 13.93 3.27
CA VAL A 80 -8.49 14.17 2.13
C VAL A 80 -8.06 12.82 1.56
N LEU A 81 -8.02 12.73 0.23
CA LEU A 81 -7.45 11.60 -0.50
C LEU A 81 -5.93 11.76 -0.54
N TYR A 82 -5.22 10.80 0.06
CA TYR A 82 -3.77 10.74 0.01
C TYR A 82 -3.30 9.54 -0.79
N GLU A 83 -2.28 9.76 -1.60
CA GLU A 83 -1.45 8.70 -2.16
C GLU A 83 -0.22 8.50 -1.30
N LEU A 84 0.05 7.23 -0.97
CA LEU A 84 1.18 6.79 -0.18
C LEU A 84 2.06 5.90 -1.05
N ASP A 85 3.03 6.54 -1.69
CA ASP A 85 4.09 5.88 -2.47
C ASP A 85 5.39 5.86 -1.63
N PRO A 86 5.92 4.67 -1.29
CA PRO A 86 7.19 4.53 -0.58
C PRO A 86 8.44 5.08 -1.30
N ARG A 87 8.33 5.43 -2.58
CA ARG A 87 9.39 6.04 -3.41
C ARG A 87 9.34 7.57 -3.38
N MET A 88 8.26 8.17 -2.86
CA MET A 88 8.12 9.62 -2.73
C MET A 88 8.57 10.11 -1.34
N GLU A 89 8.93 11.39 -1.23
CA GLU A 89 9.36 12.00 0.04
C GLU A 89 8.24 12.10 1.09
N GLY A 90 7.00 11.90 0.69
CA GLY A 90 5.85 11.91 1.60
C GLY A 90 4.52 11.69 0.88
N PRO A 91 3.40 11.76 1.64
CA PRO A 91 2.06 11.61 1.07
C PRO A 91 1.74 12.69 0.04
N VAL A 92 1.14 12.29 -1.08
CA VAL A 92 0.63 13.25 -2.08
C VAL A 92 -0.85 13.49 -1.83
N ASN A 93 -1.24 14.76 -1.76
CA ASN A 93 -2.62 15.18 -1.55
C ASN A 93 -3.34 15.31 -2.91
N HIS A 94 -4.45 14.57 -3.07
CA HIS A 94 -5.28 14.55 -4.29
C HIS A 94 -6.62 15.30 -4.13
N GLY A 95 -6.78 16.04 -3.03
CA GLY A 95 -7.96 16.85 -2.73
C GLY A 95 -8.93 16.18 -1.76
N ASP A 96 -10.07 16.83 -1.56
CA ASP A 96 -11.10 16.40 -0.63
C ASP A 96 -11.82 15.13 -1.12
N THR A 97 -12.21 14.27 -0.18
CA THR A 97 -12.98 13.07 -0.43
C THR A 97 -13.90 12.74 0.76
N GLN A 98 -14.84 11.83 0.56
CA GLN A 98 -15.83 11.39 1.55
C GLN A 98 -15.96 9.87 1.56
N ASP A 99 -16.54 9.30 2.62
CA ASP A 99 -16.74 7.85 2.74
C ASP A 99 -17.44 7.20 1.54
N ASN A 100 -18.43 7.89 0.97
CA ASN A 100 -19.22 7.40 -0.16
C ASN A 100 -18.59 7.71 -1.53
N SER A 101 -17.60 8.61 -1.60
CA SER A 101 -16.93 9.01 -2.85
C SER A 101 -15.51 8.48 -2.95
N PHE A 102 -14.88 8.06 -1.84
CA PHE A 102 -13.48 7.69 -1.74
C PHE A 102 -13.01 6.71 -2.83
N ILE A 103 -13.77 5.63 -3.06
CA ILE A 103 -13.39 4.65 -4.08
C ILE A 103 -13.42 5.23 -5.50
N TRP A 104 -14.36 6.13 -5.77
CA TRP A 104 -14.47 6.80 -7.07
C TRP A 104 -13.39 7.86 -7.25
N ASP A 105 -13.09 8.60 -6.18
CA ASP A 105 -12.04 9.62 -6.18
C ASP A 105 -10.65 8.97 -6.37
N ALA A 106 -10.39 7.85 -5.70
CA ALA A 106 -9.18 7.05 -5.90
C ALA A 106 -9.13 6.44 -7.32
N ALA A 107 -10.24 5.91 -7.83
CA ALA A 107 -10.31 5.36 -9.18
C ALA A 107 -10.03 6.40 -10.26
N ARG A 108 -10.47 7.65 -10.08
CA ARG A 108 -10.13 8.76 -10.97
C ARG A 108 -8.62 8.97 -11.01
N VAL A 109 -7.94 8.98 -9.87
CA VAL A 109 -6.48 9.13 -9.83
C VAL A 109 -5.79 7.92 -10.49
N CYS A 110 -6.26 6.69 -10.25
CA CYS A 110 -5.76 5.50 -10.95
C CYS A 110 -5.91 5.64 -12.48
N GLN A 111 -7.03 6.19 -12.96
CA GLN A 111 -7.25 6.42 -14.38
C GLN A 111 -6.23 7.41 -14.97
N GLU A 112 -5.87 8.47 -14.24
CA GLU A 112 -4.84 9.41 -14.67
C GLU A 112 -3.46 8.74 -14.85
N PHE A 113 -3.13 7.73 -14.04
CA PHE A 113 -1.90 6.94 -14.24
C PHE A 113 -1.96 6.11 -15.52
N VAL A 114 -3.08 5.45 -15.79
CA VAL A 114 -3.28 4.65 -17.01
C VAL A 114 -3.23 5.53 -18.26
N GLU A 115 -3.85 6.70 -18.23
CA GLU A 115 -3.92 7.62 -19.37
C GLU A 115 -2.56 8.25 -19.71
N ARG A 116 -1.65 8.40 -18.73
CA ARG A 116 -0.31 8.96 -18.95
C ARG A 116 0.64 7.99 -19.64
N GLU A 117 0.46 6.68 -19.45
CA GLU A 117 1.35 5.63 -19.95
C GLU A 117 0.77 5.00 -21.22
N GLU A 118 0.84 5.73 -22.33
CA GLU A 118 0.28 5.29 -23.61
C GLU A 118 0.83 3.92 -24.07
N GLY A 119 -0.06 2.94 -24.23
CA GLY A 119 0.28 1.60 -24.73
C GLY A 119 0.70 0.60 -23.65
N GLU A 120 0.82 1.03 -22.38
CA GLU A 120 0.99 0.12 -21.25
C GLU A 120 -0.34 -0.57 -20.91
N VAL A 121 -0.28 -1.86 -20.60
CA VAL A 121 -1.45 -2.70 -20.30
C VAL A 121 -1.35 -3.39 -18.94
N HIS A 122 -0.19 -3.32 -18.30
CA HIS A 122 0.09 -4.01 -17.04
C HIS A 122 -0.30 -3.15 -15.83
N PHE A 123 -1.60 -2.91 -15.67
CA PHE A 123 -2.17 -2.27 -14.49
C PHE A 123 -3.01 -3.26 -13.69
N SER A 124 -2.96 -3.12 -12.37
CA SER A 124 -3.84 -3.84 -11.45
C SER A 124 -4.24 -2.92 -10.30
N ALA A 125 -5.47 -3.05 -9.85
CA ALA A 125 -5.99 -2.33 -8.70
C ALA A 125 -6.76 -3.29 -7.80
N ILE A 126 -6.58 -3.14 -6.48
CA ILE A 126 -7.24 -3.93 -5.45
C ILE A 126 -7.88 -2.96 -4.47
N ALA A 127 -9.15 -3.19 -4.11
CA ALA A 127 -9.83 -2.42 -3.10
C ALA A 127 -9.90 -3.21 -1.78
N PHE A 128 -9.45 -2.58 -0.69
CA PHE A 128 -9.59 -3.13 0.65
C PHE A 128 -10.91 -2.65 1.26
N CYS A 129 -11.89 -3.56 1.37
CA CYS A 129 -13.27 -3.24 1.74
C CYS A 129 -13.79 -4.18 2.83
N CYS A 130 -14.75 -3.72 3.63
CA CYS A 130 -15.49 -4.59 4.55
C CYS A 130 -16.25 -5.67 3.76
N SER A 131 -16.05 -6.94 4.14
CA SER A 131 -16.85 -8.05 3.62
C SER A 131 -18.24 -8.04 4.25
N LYS A 132 -19.28 -8.33 3.45
CA LYS A 132 -20.65 -8.52 3.96
C LYS A 132 -20.81 -9.81 4.79
N ASN A 133 -19.81 -10.69 4.77
CA ASN A 133 -19.80 -11.97 5.47
C ASN A 133 -18.81 -11.95 6.65
N ALA A 134 -18.88 -10.92 7.51
CA ALA A 134 -18.20 -11.02 8.80
C ALA A 134 -18.84 -12.18 9.58
N HIS A 135 -18.11 -13.28 9.74
CA HIS A 135 -18.55 -14.43 10.51
C HIS A 135 -18.90 -13.97 11.94
N THR A 136 -20.19 -14.02 12.26
CA THR A 136 -20.69 -14.19 13.64
C THR A 136 -20.30 -15.57 14.15
#